data_AF-A0A0R1NRK6-F1
#
_entry.id   AF-A0A0R1NRK6-F1
#
_cell.length_a   1.000
_cell.length_b   1.000
_cell.length_c   1.000
_cell.angle_alpha   90.00
_cell.angle_beta   90.00
_cell.angle_gamma   90.00
#
_symmetry.space_group_name_H-M   'P 1'
#
loop_
_entity.id
_entity.type
_entity.pdbx_description
1 polymer ?
#
loop_
_entity_poly.entity_id
_entity_poly.type
_entity_poly.pdbx_seq_one_letter_code
_entity_poly.pdbx_strand_id
1 'polypeptide(L)'
;MVKTYVKDYTNTFLIHGNEYSVTAPARFDSKTNELINDPELDNQAVEIANELYRRDKDLVSPTDIKKYRAKVGLSQREFAKLLGWSPNTVALYETGAFPSESNNKLLKALMSDDQILNNYLKQDQTNNKTKLPTTTREKVENYLNHKSNNMITSNAIKPKFTALQLTNWYRVTNYFDAKNDENIEALTQMKVVKLLYFAFGRYAAKTHGKLFDSPIIAMPYGPVIAEVHEKYNGKRDIVSSGLSKEAFSDYNLVQQDAEITTLLTNVLTDYGDKTAAGLSKITHQPGSPWSLTDGGIINPTLIAESFIRGVEQ
;
A
#
# COMPACT_ATOMS: atom_id res chain seq x y z
N MET A 1 -24.28 -11.40 -37.43
CA MET A 1 -23.73 -11.70 -36.09
C MET A 1 -24.54 -12.84 -35.49
N VAL A 2 -23.88 -13.88 -35.00
CA VAL A 2 -24.53 -14.95 -34.24
C VAL A 2 -25.06 -14.34 -32.93
N LYS A 3 -26.33 -14.58 -32.59
CA LYS A 3 -26.88 -14.14 -31.31
C LYS A 3 -26.30 -15.05 -30.22
N THR A 4 -25.74 -14.45 -29.18
CA THR A 4 -25.13 -15.18 -28.07
C THR A 4 -25.63 -14.65 -26.73
N TYR A 5 -25.49 -15.45 -25.69
CA TYR A 5 -25.75 -15.03 -24.31
C TYR A 5 -24.68 -15.59 -23.37
N VAL A 6 -24.56 -15.01 -22.18
CA VAL A 6 -23.60 -15.43 -21.16
C VAL A 6 -24.36 -15.97 -19.95
N LYS A 7 -23.93 -17.10 -19.42
CA LYS A 7 -24.41 -17.65 -18.14
C LYS A 7 -23.26 -18.34 -17.41
N ASP A 8 -23.43 -18.54 -16.11
CA ASP A 8 -22.49 -19.35 -15.34
C ASP A 8 -22.52 -20.80 -15.84
N TYR A 9 -21.32 -21.35 -16.02
CA TYR A 9 -21.11 -22.72 -16.45
C TYR A 9 -19.99 -23.34 -15.62
N THR A 10 -20.17 -24.60 -15.24
CA THR A 10 -19.15 -25.33 -14.47
C THR A 10 -18.32 -26.17 -15.42
N ASN A 11 -17.02 -25.89 -15.47
CA ASN A 11 -16.06 -26.67 -16.22
C ASN A 11 -15.01 -27.27 -15.26
N THR A 12 -14.47 -28.43 -15.61
CA THR A 12 -13.44 -29.09 -14.79
C THR A 12 -12.10 -29.00 -15.51
N PHE A 13 -11.10 -28.46 -14.81
CA PHE A 13 -9.76 -28.23 -15.32
C PHE A 13 -8.79 -29.25 -14.72
N LEU A 14 -8.00 -29.91 -15.56
CA LEU A 14 -6.95 -30.83 -15.13
C LEU A 14 -5.60 -30.09 -15.10
N ILE A 15 -5.07 -29.82 -13.91
CA ILE A 15 -3.80 -29.11 -13.70
C ILE A 15 -2.82 -30.06 -13.00
N HIS A 16 -1.76 -30.46 -13.69
CA HIS A 16 -0.75 -31.41 -13.19
C HIS A 16 -1.35 -32.68 -12.57
N GLY A 17 -2.41 -33.24 -13.17
CA GLY A 17 -3.07 -34.45 -12.69
C GLY A 17 -4.08 -34.24 -11.55
N ASN A 18 -4.38 -32.99 -11.17
CA ASN A 18 -5.39 -32.65 -10.18
C ASN A 18 -6.58 -31.96 -10.87
N GLU A 19 -7.80 -32.34 -10.51
CA GLU A 19 -9.03 -31.79 -11.08
C GLU A 19 -9.58 -30.65 -10.23
N TYR A 20 -9.93 -29.53 -10.89
CA TYR A 20 -10.56 -28.38 -10.26
C TYR A 20 -11.82 -27.99 -11.02
N SER A 21 -12.98 -28.12 -10.37
CA SER A 21 -14.25 -27.64 -10.93
C SER A 21 -14.42 -26.16 -10.65
N VAL A 22 -14.66 -25.38 -11.70
CA VAL A 22 -14.80 -23.92 -11.66
C VAL A 22 -16.13 -23.54 -12.28
N THR A 23 -16.93 -22.78 -11.54
CA THR A 23 -18.13 -22.12 -12.05
C THR A 23 -17.77 -20.68 -12.42
N ALA A 24 -17.87 -20.34 -13.71
CA ALA A 24 -17.56 -19.00 -14.23
C ALA A 24 -18.48 -18.65 -15.41
N PRO A 25 -18.61 -17.36 -15.76
CA PRO A 25 -19.39 -16.95 -16.93
C PRO A 25 -18.82 -17.55 -18.21
N ALA A 26 -19.67 -18.13 -19.05
CA ALA A 26 -19.30 -18.68 -20.35
C ALA A 26 -20.31 -18.29 -21.43
N ARG A 27 -19.85 -18.20 -22.68
CA ARG A 27 -20.68 -17.77 -23.81
C ARG A 27 -21.36 -18.96 -24.48
N PHE A 28 -22.63 -18.80 -24.82
CA PHE A 28 -23.44 -19.81 -25.49
C PHE A 28 -24.12 -19.26 -26.75
N ASP A 29 -24.31 -20.12 -27.74
CA ASP A 29 -25.13 -19.82 -28.92
C ASP A 29 -26.61 -19.73 -28.52
N SER A 30 -27.29 -18.64 -28.90
CA SER A 30 -28.70 -18.45 -28.53
C SER A 30 -29.68 -19.41 -29.22
N LYS A 31 -29.27 -20.14 -30.27
CA LYS A 31 -30.11 -21.11 -30.98
C LYS A 31 -29.82 -22.54 -30.57
N THR A 32 -28.54 -22.92 -30.48
CA THR A 32 -28.15 -24.31 -30.18
C THR A 32 -27.91 -24.56 -28.70
N ASN A 33 -27.74 -23.51 -27.89
CA ASN A 33 -27.29 -23.57 -26.49
C ASN A 33 -25.93 -24.28 -26.31
N GLU A 34 -25.12 -24.34 -27.36
CA GLU A 34 -23.77 -24.89 -27.30
C GLU A 34 -22.78 -23.82 -26.82
N LEU A 35 -21.72 -24.29 -26.15
CA LEU A 35 -20.64 -23.45 -25.65
C LEU A 35 -19.86 -22.84 -26.83
N ILE A 36 -19.65 -21.54 -26.80
CA ILE A 36 -18.87 -20.77 -27.77
C ILE A 36 -17.56 -20.35 -27.12
N ASN A 37 -16.45 -20.55 -27.84
CA ASN A 37 -15.15 -20.00 -27.43
C ASN A 37 -15.23 -18.48 -27.30
N ASP A 38 -14.93 -17.99 -26.10
CA ASP A 38 -14.81 -16.58 -25.80
C ASP A 38 -13.48 -16.43 -25.03
N PRO A 39 -12.41 -15.97 -25.70
CA PRO A 39 -11.08 -15.96 -25.09
C PRO A 39 -11.01 -15.19 -23.77
N GLU A 40 -11.84 -14.16 -23.57
CA GLU A 40 -11.84 -13.39 -22.33
C GLU A 40 -12.46 -14.19 -21.18
N LEU A 41 -13.64 -14.77 -21.41
CA LEU A 41 -14.36 -15.59 -20.42
C LEU A 41 -13.63 -16.91 -20.14
N ASP A 42 -13.08 -17.53 -21.17
CA ASP A 42 -12.32 -18.78 -21.06
C ASP A 42 -11.04 -18.56 -20.25
N ASN A 43 -10.32 -17.45 -20.49
CA ASN A 43 -9.14 -17.09 -19.69
C ASN A 43 -9.50 -16.80 -18.23
N GLN A 44 -10.66 -16.18 -17.96
CA GLN A 44 -11.12 -15.95 -16.58
C GLN A 44 -11.35 -17.28 -15.85
N ALA A 45 -11.99 -18.26 -16.48
CA ALA A 45 -12.21 -19.57 -15.89
C ALA A 45 -10.90 -20.32 -15.63
N VAL A 46 -9.94 -20.25 -16.56
CA VAL A 46 -8.59 -20.81 -16.40
C VAL A 46 -7.86 -20.16 -15.21
N GLU A 47 -7.93 -18.85 -15.05
CA GLU A 47 -7.21 -18.20 -13.96
C GLU A 47 -7.82 -18.51 -12.59
N ILE A 48 -9.14 -18.68 -12.50
CA ILE A 48 -9.79 -19.19 -11.28
C ILE A 48 -9.30 -20.61 -10.97
N ALA A 49 -9.21 -21.50 -11.97
CA ALA A 49 -8.68 -22.84 -11.77
C ALA A 49 -7.21 -22.83 -11.31
N ASN A 50 -6.39 -21.96 -11.89
CA ASN A 50 -4.99 -21.78 -11.50
C ASN A 50 -4.87 -21.30 -10.04
N GLU A 51 -5.71 -20.37 -9.60
CA GLU A 51 -5.72 -19.90 -8.20
C GLU A 51 -6.15 -21.02 -7.23
N LEU A 52 -7.13 -21.85 -7.60
CA LEU A 52 -7.50 -23.03 -6.81
C LEU A 52 -6.32 -24.00 -6.67
N TYR A 53 -5.59 -24.27 -7.75
CA TYR A 53 -4.39 -25.09 -7.73
C TYR A 53 -3.29 -24.49 -6.85
N ARG A 54 -3.04 -23.18 -6.96
CA ARG A 54 -2.04 -22.48 -6.11
C ARG A 54 -2.37 -22.61 -4.63
N ARG A 55 -3.64 -22.43 -4.26
CA ARG A 55 -4.08 -22.57 -2.87
C ARG A 55 -3.94 -24.01 -2.35
N ASP A 56 -4.33 -25.00 -3.16
CA ASP A 56 -4.21 -26.42 -2.81
C ASP A 56 -2.74 -26.86 -2.63
N LYS A 57 -1.86 -26.41 -3.53
CA LYS A 57 -0.43 -26.75 -3.52
C LYS A 57 0.44 -25.78 -2.73
N ASP A 58 -0.18 -24.81 -2.06
CA ASP A 58 0.51 -23.78 -1.27
C ASP A 58 1.63 -23.11 -2.09
N LEU A 59 1.26 -22.55 -3.26
CA LEU A 59 2.16 -21.87 -4.19
C LEU A 59 2.02 -20.35 -4.07
N VAL A 60 3.13 -19.63 -4.17
CA VAL A 60 3.10 -18.16 -4.25
C VAL A 60 2.38 -17.68 -5.52
N SER A 61 1.56 -16.64 -5.39
CA SER A 61 0.84 -16.08 -6.52
C SER A 61 1.72 -15.12 -7.34
N PRO A 62 1.38 -14.86 -8.61
CA PRO A 62 2.03 -13.81 -9.40
C PRO A 62 1.97 -12.44 -8.72
N THR A 63 0.91 -12.17 -7.96
CA THR A 63 0.73 -10.92 -7.24
C THR A 63 1.67 -10.81 -6.04
N ASP A 64 1.90 -11.90 -5.31
CA ASP A 64 2.83 -11.93 -4.17
C ASP A 64 4.26 -11.62 -4.61
N ILE A 65 4.68 -12.22 -5.73
CA ILE A 65 6.01 -12.00 -6.32
C ILE A 65 6.16 -10.51 -6.71
N LYS A 66 5.17 -9.93 -7.40
CA LYS A 66 5.18 -8.51 -7.79
C LYS A 66 5.23 -7.58 -6.57
N LYS A 67 4.38 -7.84 -5.57
CA LYS A 67 4.32 -7.06 -4.32
C LYS A 67 5.65 -7.11 -3.59
N TYR A 68 6.20 -8.30 -3.37
CA TYR A 68 7.49 -8.48 -2.69
C TYR A 68 8.61 -7.76 -3.45
N ARG A 69 8.69 -7.94 -4.77
CA ARG A 69 9.70 -7.30 -5.59
C ARG A 69 9.61 -5.77 -5.55
N ALA A 70 8.40 -5.21 -5.62
CA ALA A 70 8.15 -3.78 -5.50
C ALA A 70 8.49 -3.25 -4.10
N LYS A 71 8.21 -4.04 -3.05
CA LYS A 71 8.57 -3.75 -1.66
C LYS A 71 10.08 -3.62 -1.46
N VAL A 72 10.89 -4.44 -2.13
CA VAL A 72 12.37 -4.34 -2.12
C VAL A 72 12.89 -3.26 -3.10
N GLY A 73 12.03 -2.72 -3.99
CA GLY A 73 12.42 -1.73 -4.99
C GLY A 73 13.14 -2.31 -6.22
N LEU A 74 12.98 -3.61 -6.49
CA LEU A 74 13.69 -4.31 -7.57
C LEU A 74 12.87 -4.35 -8.86
N SER A 75 13.52 -4.32 -10.01
CA SER A 75 12.94 -4.72 -11.30
C SER A 75 12.99 -6.25 -11.48
N GLN A 76 12.23 -6.80 -12.43
CA GLN A 76 12.26 -8.25 -12.72
C GLN A 76 13.69 -8.75 -13.01
N ARG A 77 14.49 -7.95 -13.72
CA ARG A 77 15.89 -8.29 -14.06
C ARG A 77 16.78 -8.30 -12.82
N GLU A 78 16.64 -7.31 -11.94
CA GLU A 78 17.40 -7.22 -10.70
C GLU A 78 17.03 -8.34 -9.72
N PHE A 79 15.72 -8.65 -9.62
CA PHE A 79 15.23 -9.76 -8.80
C PHE A 79 15.71 -11.12 -9.33
N ALA A 80 15.66 -11.33 -10.64
CA ALA A 80 16.21 -12.53 -11.26
C ALA A 80 17.71 -12.68 -10.97
N LYS A 81 18.48 -11.59 -11.13
CA LYS A 81 19.92 -11.59 -10.85
C LYS A 81 20.22 -11.91 -9.39
N LEU A 82 19.44 -11.36 -8.46
CA LEU A 82 19.55 -11.63 -7.02
C LEU A 82 19.39 -13.12 -6.69
N LEU A 83 18.44 -13.79 -7.34
CA LEU A 83 18.14 -15.21 -7.10
C LEU A 83 18.97 -16.17 -7.95
N GLY A 84 19.83 -15.65 -8.83
CA GLY A 84 20.56 -16.46 -9.81
C GLY A 84 19.66 -17.07 -10.88
N TRP A 85 18.51 -16.45 -11.16
CA TRP A 85 17.55 -16.89 -12.17
C TRP A 85 17.71 -16.12 -13.49
N SER A 86 17.13 -16.67 -14.57
CA SER A 86 16.95 -15.90 -15.79
C SER A 86 15.85 -14.84 -15.60
N PRO A 87 15.93 -13.65 -16.21
CA PRO A 87 14.83 -12.68 -16.19
C PRO A 87 13.51 -13.26 -16.69
N ASN A 88 13.57 -14.21 -17.63
CA ASN A 88 12.39 -14.88 -18.17
C ASN A 88 11.67 -15.73 -17.11
N THR A 89 12.42 -16.35 -16.20
CA THR A 89 11.84 -17.13 -15.09
C THR A 89 10.97 -16.26 -14.19
N VAL A 90 11.45 -15.06 -13.82
CA VAL A 90 10.66 -14.11 -13.02
C VAL A 90 9.44 -13.61 -13.80
N ALA A 91 9.62 -13.27 -15.08
CA ALA A 91 8.51 -12.83 -15.93
C ALA A 91 7.41 -13.91 -16.03
N LEU A 92 7.78 -15.17 -16.27
CA LEU A 92 6.85 -16.30 -16.35
C LEU A 92 6.01 -16.44 -15.07
N TYR A 93 6.66 -16.39 -13.90
CA TYR A 93 5.93 -16.49 -12.62
C TYR A 93 5.03 -15.29 -12.38
N GLU A 94 5.50 -14.07 -12.71
CA GLU A 94 4.69 -12.85 -12.61
C GLU A 94 3.53 -12.78 -13.63
N THR A 95 3.53 -13.64 -14.66
CA THR A 95 2.43 -13.79 -15.63
C THR A 95 1.55 -15.01 -15.40
N GLY A 96 1.76 -15.78 -14.32
CA GLY A 96 0.86 -16.90 -13.96
C GLY A 96 1.47 -18.30 -14.05
N ALA A 97 2.69 -18.47 -14.56
CA ALA A 97 3.31 -19.79 -14.57
C ALA A 97 3.57 -20.28 -13.13
N PHE A 98 3.35 -21.57 -12.88
CA PHE A 98 3.58 -22.14 -11.57
C PHE A 98 5.09 -22.26 -11.27
N PRO A 99 5.55 -21.83 -10.08
CA PRO A 99 6.93 -22.03 -9.68
C PRO A 99 7.24 -23.51 -9.50
N SER A 100 8.50 -23.90 -9.76
CA SER A 100 8.98 -25.21 -9.35
C SER A 100 8.97 -25.33 -7.83
N GLU A 101 8.98 -26.54 -7.28
CA GLU A 101 8.98 -26.74 -5.83
C GLU A 101 10.14 -26.01 -5.14
N SER A 102 11.35 -26.10 -5.70
CA SER A 102 12.54 -25.40 -5.21
C SER A 102 12.38 -23.88 -5.28
N ASN A 103 11.84 -23.36 -6.38
CA ASN A 103 11.65 -21.92 -6.54
C ASN A 103 10.55 -21.38 -5.63
N ASN A 104 9.47 -22.15 -5.41
CA ASN A 104 8.40 -21.81 -4.47
C ASN A 104 8.94 -21.74 -3.04
N LYS A 105 9.72 -22.75 -2.62
CA LYS A 105 10.39 -22.76 -1.30
C LYS A 105 11.28 -21.53 -1.12
N LEU A 106 12.08 -21.18 -2.13
CA LEU A 106 12.93 -20.00 -2.07
C LEU A 106 12.13 -18.68 -1.99
N LEU A 107 11.09 -18.52 -2.81
CA LEU A 107 10.24 -17.32 -2.80
C LEU A 107 9.57 -17.15 -1.44
N LYS A 108 9.04 -18.23 -0.86
CA LYS A 108 8.46 -18.21 0.47
C LYS A 108 9.46 -17.86 1.55
N ALA A 109 10.66 -18.46 1.51
CA ALA A 109 11.72 -18.15 2.46
C ALA A 109 12.10 -16.66 2.40
N LEU A 110 12.26 -16.09 1.20
CA LEU A 110 12.52 -14.67 1.01
C LEU A 110 11.40 -13.78 1.54
N MET A 111 10.14 -14.14 1.28
CA MET A 111 8.97 -13.38 1.74
C MET A 111 8.78 -13.45 3.25
N SER A 112 9.30 -14.50 3.90
CA SER A 112 9.12 -14.75 5.33
C SER A 112 10.28 -14.23 6.19
N ASP A 113 11.51 -14.26 5.67
CA ASP A 113 12.72 -13.93 6.43
C ASP A 113 13.74 -13.11 5.63
N ASP A 114 13.92 -11.86 6.03
CA ASP A 114 14.89 -10.95 5.45
C ASP A 114 16.35 -11.32 5.73
N GLN A 115 16.63 -12.22 6.68
CA GLN A 115 17.98 -12.76 6.83
C GLN A 115 18.45 -13.48 5.57
N ILE A 116 17.53 -14.03 4.79
CA ILE A 116 17.84 -14.65 3.50
C ILE A 116 18.45 -13.62 2.55
N LEU A 117 17.85 -12.43 2.42
CA LEU A 117 18.41 -11.33 1.61
C LEU A 117 19.78 -10.85 2.13
N ASN A 118 19.95 -10.74 3.45
CA ASN A 118 21.25 -10.42 4.06
C ASN A 118 22.33 -11.44 3.67
N ASN A 119 21.98 -12.74 3.65
CA ASN A 119 22.91 -13.80 3.27
C ASN A 119 23.32 -13.70 1.79
N TYR A 120 22.38 -13.37 0.89
CA TYR A 120 22.71 -13.10 -0.52
C TYR A 120 23.71 -11.95 -0.66
N LEU A 121 23.54 -10.86 0.10
CA LEU A 121 24.48 -9.74 0.10
C LEU A 121 25.88 -10.09 0.63
N LYS A 122 25.97 -10.96 1.65
CA LYS A 122 27.24 -11.40 2.23
C LYS A 122 27.98 -12.37 1.31
N GLN A 123 27.28 -13.31 0.69
CA GLN A 123 27.86 -14.25 -0.26
C GLN A 123 28.48 -13.52 -1.46
N ASP A 124 27.81 -12.47 -1.94
CA ASP A 124 28.29 -11.59 -3.01
C ASP A 124 29.64 -10.92 -2.72
N GLN A 125 29.93 -10.55 -1.46
CA GLN A 125 31.19 -9.94 -1.06
C GLN A 125 32.38 -10.90 -1.13
N THR A 126 32.13 -12.20 -1.01
CA THR A 126 33.17 -13.24 -0.93
C THR A 126 33.50 -13.88 -2.27
N ASN A 127 32.66 -13.71 -3.29
CA ASN A 127 32.75 -14.48 -4.53
C ASN A 127 32.77 -13.58 -5.79
N ASN A 128 33.96 -13.28 -6.31
CA ASN A 128 34.20 -12.36 -7.43
C ASN A 128 33.52 -12.73 -8.78
N LYS A 129 32.96 -13.95 -8.92
CA LYS A 129 32.35 -14.42 -10.18
C LYS A 129 30.87 -14.03 -10.36
N THR A 130 30.17 -13.63 -9.31
CA THR A 130 28.71 -13.39 -9.34
C THR A 130 28.33 -12.06 -8.70
N LYS A 131 29.14 -11.02 -8.90
CA LYS A 131 28.91 -9.71 -8.28
C LYS A 131 27.55 -9.11 -8.70
N LEU A 132 26.70 -8.81 -7.72
CA LEU A 132 25.48 -8.06 -7.93
C LEU A 132 25.82 -6.67 -8.49
N PRO A 133 25.02 -6.14 -9.44
CA PRO A 133 25.16 -4.75 -9.85
C PRO A 133 25.06 -3.83 -8.63
N THR A 134 25.90 -2.80 -8.58
CA THR A 134 25.95 -1.85 -7.45
C THR A 134 24.56 -1.28 -7.14
N THR A 135 23.78 -0.94 -8.17
CA THR A 135 22.41 -0.43 -8.03
C THR A 135 21.44 -1.43 -7.40
N THR A 136 21.56 -2.72 -7.73
CA THR A 136 20.74 -3.79 -7.13
C THR A 136 21.12 -3.97 -5.68
N ARG A 137 22.43 -3.98 -5.39
CA ARG A 137 22.96 -4.08 -4.04
C ARG A 137 22.48 -2.93 -3.17
N GLU A 138 22.63 -1.69 -3.63
CA GLU A 138 22.15 -0.49 -2.94
C GLU A 138 20.65 -0.55 -2.65
N LYS A 139 19.82 -1.04 -3.58
CA LYS A 139 18.38 -1.21 -3.35
C LYS A 139 18.07 -2.23 -2.26
N VAL A 140 18.74 -3.39 -2.27
CA VAL A 140 18.55 -4.43 -1.26
C VAL A 140 19.09 -3.96 0.09
N GLU A 141 20.27 -3.33 0.12
CA GLU A 141 20.84 -2.71 1.33
C GLU A 141 19.93 -1.62 1.86
N ASN A 142 19.37 -0.76 1.01
CA ASN A 142 18.37 0.22 1.40
C ASN A 142 17.17 -0.49 2.02
N TYR A 143 16.52 -1.42 1.34
CA TYR A 143 15.39 -2.17 1.89
C TYR A 143 15.70 -2.79 3.27
N LEU A 144 16.85 -3.47 3.42
CA LEU A 144 17.25 -4.12 4.67
C LEU A 144 17.64 -3.13 5.77
N ASN A 145 18.29 -2.02 5.41
CA ASN A 145 18.65 -0.94 6.31
C ASN A 145 17.42 -0.11 6.70
N HIS A 146 16.39 0.00 5.85
CA HIS A 146 15.13 0.70 6.12
C HIS A 146 14.14 -0.18 6.91
N LYS A 147 14.38 -1.50 6.98
CA LYS A 147 13.71 -2.42 7.92
C LYS A 147 14.46 -2.59 9.24
N SER A 148 15.80 -2.56 9.22
CA SER A 148 16.64 -2.66 10.43
C SER A 148 16.83 -1.32 11.14
N ASN A 149 16.77 -0.21 10.41
CA ASN A 149 16.59 1.12 10.95
C ASN A 149 15.16 1.56 10.61
N ASN A 150 14.38 1.90 11.63
CA ASN A 150 13.57 3.09 11.53
C ASN A 150 14.51 4.23 11.06
N MET A 151 14.70 4.49 9.76
CA MET A 151 15.50 5.63 9.31
C MET A 151 14.91 6.94 9.83
N ILE A 152 13.61 6.92 10.18
CA ILE A 152 13.09 7.83 11.19
C ILE A 152 13.44 7.34 12.61
N THR A 153 14.71 7.54 13.01
CA THR A 153 15.31 7.55 14.37
C THR A 153 16.58 6.69 14.50
N SER A 154 17.72 7.31 14.22
CA SER A 154 18.87 7.29 15.15
C SER A 154 19.35 8.71 15.53
N ASN A 155 19.01 9.73 14.73
CA ASN A 155 19.28 11.16 15.00
C ASN A 155 18.04 12.08 14.81
N ALA A 156 16.82 11.54 14.73
CA ALA A 156 15.62 12.33 14.40
C ALA A 156 15.24 13.26 15.57
N ILE A 157 15.08 14.55 15.26
CA ILE A 157 14.53 15.55 16.19
C ILE A 157 13.15 15.07 16.64
N LYS A 158 12.90 15.08 17.95
CA LYS A 158 11.60 14.73 18.53
C LYS A 158 10.50 15.57 17.86
N PRO A 159 9.35 14.99 17.46
CA PRO A 159 8.27 15.77 16.87
C PRO A 159 7.87 16.95 17.75
N LYS A 160 7.71 18.13 17.12
CA LYS A 160 7.33 19.36 17.84
C LYS A 160 5.90 19.32 18.36
N PHE A 161 5.03 18.57 17.69
CA PHE A 161 3.60 18.52 17.96
C PHE A 161 3.08 17.08 18.02
N THR A 162 2.03 16.87 18.80
CA THR A 162 1.24 15.64 18.77
C THR A 162 0.27 15.64 17.57
N ALA A 163 -0.21 14.48 17.14
CA ALA A 163 -1.22 14.44 16.09
C ALA A 163 -2.56 15.04 16.56
N LEU A 164 -2.87 15.02 17.86
CA LEU A 164 -4.01 15.72 18.44
C LEU A 164 -3.91 17.24 18.36
N GLN A 165 -2.72 17.82 18.58
CA GLN A 165 -2.50 19.27 18.40
C GLN A 165 -2.69 19.68 16.94
N LEU A 166 -2.14 18.90 16.00
CA LEU A 166 -2.31 19.12 14.56
C LEU A 166 -3.77 18.88 14.12
N THR A 167 -4.46 17.91 14.73
CA THR A 167 -5.91 17.71 14.56
C THR A 167 -6.69 18.96 14.98
N ASN A 168 -6.35 19.53 16.14
CA ASN A 168 -6.99 20.75 16.64
C ASN A 168 -6.72 21.94 15.73
N TRP A 169 -5.55 22.02 15.09
CA TRP A 169 -5.30 23.03 14.06
C TRP A 169 -6.33 22.93 12.92
N TYR A 170 -6.51 21.73 12.32
CA TYR A 170 -7.52 21.52 11.27
C TYR A 170 -8.96 21.79 11.74
N ARG A 171 -9.29 21.41 12.99
CA ARG A 171 -10.63 21.64 13.57
C ARG A 171 -10.94 23.13 13.71
N VAL A 172 -9.98 23.92 14.20
CA VAL A 172 -10.16 25.37 14.38
C VAL A 172 -10.22 26.08 13.02
N THR A 173 -9.40 25.68 12.05
CA THR A 173 -9.49 26.19 10.66
C THR A 173 -10.88 25.92 10.08
N ASN A 174 -11.35 24.66 10.10
CA ASN A 174 -12.69 24.30 9.61
C ASN A 174 -13.82 25.01 10.37
N TYR A 175 -13.67 25.26 11.67
CA TYR A 175 -14.65 26.00 12.47
C TYR A 175 -14.82 27.44 11.99
N PHE A 176 -13.72 28.12 11.66
CA PHE A 176 -13.79 29.48 11.12
C PHE A 176 -14.27 29.49 9.66
N ASP A 177 -13.83 28.53 8.86
CA ASP A 177 -14.28 28.40 7.47
C ASP A 177 -15.81 28.18 7.40
N ALA A 178 -16.35 27.25 8.19
CA ALA A 178 -17.79 26.96 8.23
C ALA A 178 -18.64 28.12 8.79
N LYS A 179 -18.03 29.07 9.52
CA LYS A 179 -18.71 30.32 9.90
C LYS A 179 -18.79 31.33 8.76
N ASN A 180 -17.87 31.24 7.80
CA ASN A 180 -17.79 32.16 6.67
C ASN A 180 -18.53 31.62 5.44
N ASP A 181 -18.74 30.30 5.34
CA ASP A 181 -19.45 29.65 4.25
C ASP A 181 -20.27 28.45 4.77
N GLU A 182 -21.59 28.54 4.64
CA GLU A 182 -22.55 27.50 5.08
C GLU A 182 -22.43 26.19 4.28
N ASN A 183 -21.77 26.20 3.12
CA ASN A 183 -21.56 25.00 2.30
C ASN A 183 -20.38 24.15 2.78
N ILE A 184 -19.58 24.64 3.74
CA ILE A 184 -18.44 23.91 4.27
C ILE A 184 -18.91 22.85 5.26
N GLU A 185 -18.73 21.59 4.86
CA GLU A 185 -19.04 20.45 5.72
C GLU A 185 -18.15 20.44 6.98
N ALA A 186 -18.76 20.03 8.10
CA ALA A 186 -18.04 19.82 9.34
C ALA A 186 -16.95 18.75 9.16
N LEU A 187 -15.76 19.02 9.70
CA LEU A 187 -14.66 18.08 9.65
C LEU A 187 -15.06 16.76 10.33
N THR A 188 -14.74 15.64 9.68
CA THR A 188 -15.01 14.29 10.19
C THR A 188 -13.72 13.63 10.68
N GLN A 189 -13.82 12.62 11.54
CA GLN A 189 -12.66 11.83 11.96
C GLN A 189 -11.94 11.20 10.75
N MET A 190 -12.68 10.70 9.76
CA MET A 190 -12.09 10.07 8.58
C MET A 190 -11.34 11.08 7.70
N LYS A 191 -11.86 12.30 7.55
CA LYS A 191 -11.19 13.35 6.77
C LYS A 191 -9.91 13.80 7.45
N VAL A 192 -9.94 14.09 8.75
CA VAL A 192 -8.75 14.61 9.46
C VAL A 192 -7.63 13.59 9.56
N VAL A 193 -7.92 12.29 9.75
CA VAL A 193 -6.85 11.27 9.75
C VAL A 193 -6.17 11.15 8.39
N LYS A 194 -6.89 11.39 7.29
CA LYS A 194 -6.31 11.36 5.94
C LYS A 194 -5.47 12.61 5.68
N LEU A 195 -5.95 13.79 6.04
CA LEU A 195 -5.16 15.03 5.94
C LEU A 195 -3.86 14.93 6.75
N LEU A 196 -3.93 14.42 7.99
CA LEU A 196 -2.73 14.19 8.81
C LEU A 196 -1.78 13.15 8.22
N TYR A 197 -2.30 12.11 7.58
CA TYR A 197 -1.46 11.14 6.86
C TYR A 197 -0.70 11.81 5.71
N PHE A 198 -1.35 12.63 4.89
CA PHE A 198 -0.68 13.37 3.81
C PHE A 198 0.34 14.37 4.36
N ALA A 199 0.02 15.07 5.45
CA ALA A 199 0.96 15.97 6.13
C ALA A 199 2.19 15.19 6.65
N PHE A 200 1.96 14.04 7.30
CA PHE A 200 3.04 13.18 7.78
C PHE A 200 3.93 12.70 6.64
N GLY A 201 3.35 12.20 5.55
CA GLY A 201 4.10 11.70 4.39
C GLY A 201 4.95 12.78 3.71
N ARG A 202 4.38 13.97 3.49
CA ARG A 202 5.13 15.12 2.93
C ARG A 202 6.25 15.57 3.86
N TYR A 203 5.99 15.65 5.17
CA TYR A 203 7.02 16.00 6.15
C TYR A 203 8.14 14.97 6.19
N ALA A 204 7.79 13.68 6.26
CA ALA A 204 8.76 12.58 6.32
C ALA A 204 9.58 12.47 5.03
N ALA A 205 8.98 12.69 3.87
CA ALA A 205 9.67 12.74 2.59
C ALA A 205 10.68 13.89 2.51
N LYS A 206 10.33 15.07 3.05
CA LYS A 206 11.18 16.27 3.00
C LYS A 206 12.32 16.24 4.03
N THR A 207 12.03 15.76 5.25
CA THR A 207 12.91 15.94 6.41
C THR A 207 13.55 14.65 6.90
N HIS A 208 13.05 13.49 6.43
CA HIS A 208 13.34 12.18 7.00
C HIS A 208 12.96 12.06 8.50
N GLY A 209 12.13 12.97 9.01
CA GLY A 209 11.64 13.00 10.39
C GLY A 209 10.16 12.63 10.53
N LYS A 210 9.72 12.43 11.77
CA LYS A 210 8.31 12.21 12.13
C LYS A 210 7.63 13.54 12.38
N LEU A 211 6.45 13.75 11.80
CA LEU A 211 5.61 14.91 12.12
C LEU A 211 4.99 14.80 13.53
N PHE A 212 4.72 13.57 13.97
CA PHE A 212 4.21 13.20 15.30
C PHE A 212 4.60 11.74 15.60
N ASP A 213 4.51 11.33 16.88
CA ASP A 213 4.92 9.97 17.32
C ASP A 213 3.81 8.92 17.26
N SER A 214 2.54 9.32 17.22
CA SER A 214 1.41 8.36 17.17
C SER A 214 1.57 7.37 16.01
N PRO A 215 1.42 6.05 16.24
CA PRO A 215 1.43 5.06 15.18
C PRO A 215 0.38 5.33 14.11
N ILE A 216 0.75 5.05 12.86
CA ILE A 216 -0.16 5.03 11.72
C ILE A 216 -0.47 3.57 11.42
N ILE A 217 -1.74 3.19 11.50
CA ILE A 217 -2.20 1.81 11.41
C ILE A 217 -2.91 1.59 10.07
N ALA A 218 -2.60 0.50 9.39
CA ALA A 218 -3.34 0.03 8.22
C ALA A 218 -4.68 -0.58 8.67
N MET A 219 -5.76 0.18 8.46
CA MET A 219 -7.14 -0.19 8.80
C MET A 219 -7.98 -0.39 7.53
N PRO A 220 -9.15 -1.05 7.54
CA PRO A 220 -9.94 -1.33 6.33
C PRO A 220 -10.31 -0.11 5.46
N TYR A 221 -10.30 1.11 6.05
CA TYR A 221 -10.57 2.38 5.36
C TYR A 221 -9.31 3.24 5.20
N GLY A 222 -8.13 2.62 5.10
CA GLY A 222 -6.86 3.28 4.83
C GLY A 222 -6.01 3.51 6.08
N PRO A 223 -4.93 4.29 5.96
CA PRO A 223 -4.06 4.62 7.09
C PRO A 223 -4.82 5.47 8.11
N VAL A 224 -4.63 5.17 9.40
CA VAL A 224 -5.31 5.82 10.51
C VAL A 224 -4.30 6.14 11.62
N ILE A 225 -4.33 7.37 12.12
CA ILE A 225 -3.48 7.79 13.26
C ILE A 225 -4.14 7.32 14.55
N ALA A 226 -3.46 6.45 15.30
CA ALA A 226 -4.01 5.75 16.45
C ALA A 226 -4.65 6.69 17.49
N GLU A 227 -3.92 7.71 17.97
CA GLU A 227 -4.43 8.61 19.02
C GLU A 227 -5.63 9.46 18.57
N VAL A 228 -5.67 9.85 17.29
CA VAL A 228 -6.77 10.64 16.72
C VAL A 228 -8.00 9.77 16.57
N HIS A 229 -7.81 8.51 16.14
CA HIS A 229 -8.88 7.55 16.01
C HIS A 229 -9.49 7.20 17.37
N GLU A 230 -8.66 6.96 18.39
CA GLU A 230 -9.11 6.68 19.75
C GLU A 230 -10.01 7.81 20.27
N LYS A 231 -9.60 9.07 20.09
CA LYS A 231 -10.34 10.25 20.57
C LYS A 231 -11.66 10.50 19.82
N TYR A 232 -11.68 10.27 18.50
CA TYR A 232 -12.82 10.66 17.65
C TYR A 232 -13.48 9.49 16.92
N ASN A 233 -13.34 8.27 17.44
CA ASN A 233 -13.81 7.04 16.78
C ASN A 233 -15.27 7.15 16.30
N GLY A 234 -15.49 6.96 15.00
CA GLY A 234 -16.80 6.95 14.38
C GLY A 234 -17.49 8.32 14.29
N LYS A 235 -16.83 9.41 14.69
CA LYS A 235 -17.42 10.76 14.66
C LYS A 235 -17.44 11.31 13.24
N ARG A 236 -18.64 11.59 12.74
CA ARG A 236 -18.89 12.28 11.46
C ARG A 236 -18.89 13.80 11.58
N ASP A 237 -18.77 14.31 12.80
CA ASP A 237 -18.65 15.73 13.10
C ASP A 237 -17.77 15.84 14.35
N ILE A 238 -16.67 16.58 14.23
CA ILE A 238 -15.77 16.89 15.35
C ILE A 238 -15.65 18.39 15.61
N VAL A 239 -16.57 19.22 15.09
CA VAL A 239 -16.49 20.69 15.12
C VAL A 239 -17.79 21.36 15.57
N SER A 240 -18.95 20.98 15.05
CA SER A 240 -20.19 21.79 15.16
C SER A 240 -20.73 21.91 16.58
N SER A 241 -20.37 21.00 17.49
CA SER A 241 -20.70 21.10 18.92
C SER A 241 -19.91 22.19 19.67
N GLY A 242 -19.09 22.96 18.97
CA GLY A 242 -18.16 23.93 19.55
C GLY A 242 -16.80 23.31 19.86
N LEU A 243 -15.80 24.19 20.01
CA LEU A 243 -14.41 23.82 20.29
C LEU A 243 -14.01 24.24 21.71
N SER A 244 -13.21 23.41 22.37
CA SER A 244 -12.73 23.68 23.72
C SER A 244 -11.61 24.73 23.73
N LYS A 245 -11.31 25.33 24.89
CA LYS A 245 -10.21 26.29 25.04
C LYS A 245 -8.87 25.68 24.65
N GLU A 246 -8.69 24.39 24.95
CA GLU A 246 -7.49 23.62 24.60
C GLU A 246 -7.33 23.53 23.08
N ALA A 247 -8.41 23.35 22.32
CA ALA A 247 -8.33 23.32 20.85
C ALA A 247 -7.84 24.65 20.26
N PHE A 248 -8.31 25.78 20.78
CA PHE A 248 -7.81 27.10 20.37
C PHE A 248 -6.36 27.36 20.84
N SER A 249 -5.99 26.88 22.04
CA SER A 249 -4.61 26.95 22.53
C SER A 249 -3.65 26.15 21.63
N ASP A 250 -4.03 24.93 21.26
CA ASP A 250 -3.27 24.08 20.36
C ASP A 250 -3.13 24.70 18.97
N TYR A 251 -4.22 25.27 18.43
CA TYR A 251 -4.19 26.01 17.18
C TYR A 251 -3.17 27.15 17.25
N ASN A 252 -3.25 28.02 18.27
CA ASN A 252 -2.34 29.15 18.43
C ASN A 252 -0.88 28.72 18.62
N LEU A 253 -0.64 27.59 19.28
CA LEU A 253 0.70 27.02 19.45
C LEU A 253 1.27 26.53 18.11
N VAL A 254 0.49 25.76 17.35
CA VAL A 254 0.89 25.28 16.01
C VAL A 254 1.06 26.47 15.05
N GLN A 255 0.21 27.49 15.15
CA GLN A 255 0.21 28.68 14.30
C GLN A 255 1.52 29.48 14.37
N GLN A 256 2.30 29.34 15.45
CA GLN A 256 3.59 30.00 15.63
C GLN A 256 4.73 29.32 14.83
N ASP A 257 4.54 28.08 14.37
CA ASP A 257 5.53 27.37 13.56
C ASP A 257 5.23 27.53 12.06
N ALA A 258 5.95 28.43 11.39
CA ALA A 258 5.74 28.75 9.98
C ALA A 258 5.95 27.54 9.04
N GLU A 259 6.87 26.63 9.36
CA GLU A 259 7.12 25.45 8.53
C GLU A 259 5.94 24.48 8.61
N ILE A 260 5.47 24.18 9.83
CA ILE A 260 4.37 23.25 10.03
C ILE A 260 3.05 23.84 9.50
N THR A 261 2.77 25.11 9.76
CA THR A 261 1.57 25.76 9.22
C THR A 261 1.56 25.79 7.69
N THR A 262 2.68 26.09 7.04
CA THR A 262 2.79 26.03 5.57
C THR A 262 2.48 24.62 5.04
N LEU A 263 3.02 23.59 5.71
CA LEU A 263 2.73 22.20 5.37
C LEU A 263 1.23 21.88 5.49
N LEU A 264 0.60 22.21 6.62
CA LEU A 264 -0.82 21.90 6.87
C LEU A 264 -1.73 22.66 5.89
N THR A 265 -1.43 23.93 5.61
CA THR A 265 -2.14 24.75 4.62
C THR A 265 -2.01 24.17 3.22
N ASN A 266 -0.82 23.77 2.78
CA ASN A 266 -0.64 23.15 1.46
C ASN A 266 -1.44 21.84 1.34
N VAL A 267 -1.52 21.05 2.42
CA VAL A 267 -2.36 19.86 2.45
C VAL A 267 -3.86 20.21 2.32
N LEU A 268 -4.33 21.31 2.94
CA LEU A 268 -5.70 21.79 2.72
C LEU A 268 -5.92 22.26 1.29
N THR A 269 -4.98 23.00 0.71
CA THR A 269 -5.09 23.47 -0.67
C THR A 269 -5.27 22.31 -1.65
N ASP A 270 -4.52 21.21 -1.46
CA ASP A 270 -4.53 20.09 -2.42
C ASP A 270 -5.68 19.10 -2.17
N TYR A 271 -6.10 18.94 -0.91
CA TYR A 271 -6.99 17.86 -0.49
C TYR A 271 -8.23 18.31 0.30
N GLY A 272 -8.33 19.58 0.67
CA GLY A 272 -9.41 20.14 1.50
C GLY A 272 -10.79 19.96 0.89
N ASP A 273 -10.93 20.12 -0.42
CA ASP A 273 -12.20 19.96 -1.13
C ASP A 273 -12.59 18.49 -1.38
N LYS A 274 -11.69 17.55 -1.12
CA LYS A 274 -11.98 16.13 -1.31
C LYS A 274 -12.81 15.59 -0.15
N THR A 275 -13.76 14.72 -0.47
CA THR A 275 -14.49 13.95 0.54
C THR A 275 -13.57 12.94 1.23
N ALA A 276 -13.93 12.52 2.44
CA ALA A 276 -13.20 11.48 3.16
C ALA A 276 -13.05 10.18 2.33
N ALA A 277 -14.08 9.82 1.56
CA ALA A 277 -14.04 8.69 0.64
C ALA A 277 -13.07 8.92 -0.53
N GLY A 278 -13.03 10.14 -1.09
CA GLY A 278 -12.06 10.52 -2.12
C GLY A 278 -10.62 10.38 -1.64
N LEU A 279 -10.32 10.86 -0.43
CA LEU A 279 -9.01 10.70 0.19
C LEU A 279 -8.67 9.24 0.47
N SER A 280 -9.65 8.46 0.92
CA SER A 280 -9.48 7.01 1.11
C SER A 280 -9.01 6.35 -0.19
N LYS A 281 -9.66 6.62 -1.33
CA LYS A 281 -9.28 6.05 -2.64
C LYS A 281 -7.82 6.33 -3.02
N ILE A 282 -7.28 7.49 -2.68
CA ILE A 282 -5.86 7.83 -2.94
C ILE A 282 -4.96 6.92 -2.09
N THR A 283 -5.24 6.81 -0.79
CA THR A 283 -4.42 5.98 0.12
C THR A 283 -4.49 4.47 -0.15
N HIS A 284 -5.46 3.98 -0.94
CA HIS A 284 -5.60 2.56 -1.30
C HIS A 284 -4.97 2.21 -2.66
N GLN A 285 -4.34 3.17 -3.35
CA GLN A 285 -3.74 2.89 -4.66
C GLN A 285 -2.72 1.74 -4.56
N PRO A 286 -2.65 0.84 -5.57
CA PRO A 286 -1.64 -0.21 -5.59
C PRO A 286 -0.23 0.36 -5.44
N GLY A 287 0.53 -0.16 -4.47
CA GLY A 287 1.87 0.33 -4.16
C GLY A 287 1.90 1.43 -3.08
N SER A 288 0.75 1.87 -2.56
CA SER A 288 0.69 2.72 -1.38
C SER A 288 1.19 1.98 -0.12
N PRO A 289 1.68 2.68 0.91
CA PRO A 289 2.08 2.09 2.19
C PRO A 289 0.97 1.24 2.80
N TRP A 290 -0.28 1.68 2.68
CA TRP A 290 -1.44 0.90 3.14
C TRP A 290 -1.58 -0.41 2.36
N SER A 291 -1.51 -0.38 1.03
CA SER A 291 -1.66 -1.58 0.18
C SER A 291 -0.52 -2.59 0.34
N LEU A 292 0.63 -2.13 0.86
CA LEU A 292 1.83 -2.92 1.09
C LEU A 292 1.96 -3.42 2.55
N THR A 293 1.04 -3.00 3.43
CA THR A 293 1.02 -3.41 4.83
C THR A 293 -0.20 -4.32 5.05
N ASP A 294 0.05 -5.61 5.33
CA ASP A 294 -1.00 -6.61 5.59
C ASP A 294 -1.59 -6.47 7.02
N GLY A 295 -2.06 -5.25 7.35
CA GLY A 295 -2.57 -4.87 8.67
C GLY A 295 -1.49 -4.48 9.70
N GLY A 296 -1.89 -3.74 10.73
CA GLY A 296 -0.98 -3.30 11.80
C GLY A 296 -0.28 -1.96 11.51
N ILE A 297 0.85 -1.70 12.17
CA ILE A 297 1.56 -0.42 12.08
C ILE A 297 2.27 -0.30 10.73
N ILE A 298 1.98 0.76 9.99
CA ILE A 298 2.66 1.10 8.74
C ILE A 298 4.03 1.68 9.07
N ASN A 299 5.08 1.16 8.45
CA ASN A 299 6.44 1.66 8.62
C ASN A 299 6.51 3.13 8.14
N PRO A 300 6.89 4.10 8.99
CA PRO A 300 7.01 5.50 8.60
C PRO A 300 7.96 5.77 7.43
N THR A 301 9.00 4.94 7.28
CA THR A 301 9.93 5.01 6.15
C THR A 301 9.25 4.64 4.84
N LEU A 302 8.36 3.63 4.85
CA LEU A 302 7.56 3.26 3.68
C LEU A 302 6.65 4.43 3.25
N ILE A 303 6.10 5.17 4.22
CA ILE A 303 5.32 6.39 3.96
C ILE A 303 6.23 7.47 3.35
N ALA A 304 7.41 7.72 3.90
CA ALA A 304 8.33 8.71 3.31
C ALA A 304 8.67 8.38 1.85
N GLU A 305 9.00 7.12 1.57
CA GLU A 305 9.35 6.65 0.22
C GLU A 305 8.20 6.72 -0.79
N SER A 306 6.95 6.45 -0.37
CA SER A 306 5.80 6.55 -1.28
C SER A 306 5.58 7.99 -1.73
N PHE A 307 5.77 8.96 -0.84
CA PHE A 307 5.67 10.39 -1.15
C PHE A 307 6.85 10.90 -1.99
N ILE A 308 8.08 10.43 -1.73
CA ILE A 308 9.26 10.72 -2.57
C ILE A 308 9.03 10.23 -4.01
N ARG A 309 8.45 9.04 -4.18
CA ARG A 309 8.15 8.45 -5.49
C ARG A 309 6.91 9.03 -6.18
N GLY A 310 6.15 9.87 -5.50
CA GLY A 310 4.92 10.47 -6.05
C GLY A 310 3.75 9.49 -6.20
N VAL A 311 3.72 8.39 -5.43
CA VAL A 311 2.66 7.37 -5.51
C VAL A 311 1.33 7.88 -4.96
N GLU A 312 1.38 8.80 -3.99
CA GLU A 312 0.20 9.29 -3.24
C GLU A 312 0.05 10.83 -3.31
N GLN A 313 0.40 11.44 -4.46
CA GLN A 313 0.25 12.88 -4.71
C GLN A 313 -1.13 13.22 -5.30
#